data_AF-A0A4R1PKT8-F1
#
_entry.id   AF-A0A4R1PKT8-F1
#
_cell.length_a   1.000
_cell.length_b   1.000
_cell.length_c   1.000
_cell.angle_alpha   90.00
_cell.angle_beta   90.00
_cell.angle_gamma   90.00
#
_symmetry.space_group_name_H-M   'P 1'
#
loop_
_entity.id
_entity.type
_entity.pdbx_description
1 polymer ?
#
loop_
_entity_poly.entity_id
_entity_poly.type
_entity_poly.pdbx_seq_one_letter_code
_entity_poly.pdbx_strand_id
1 'polypeptide(L)'
;MSDLEHSGTARAHASDLVRNARDNKRAARELDHLNLPELANDLRKFADNQLRMARMWLPRRGNGYFGGVWQLRMLQGRLSKPLTAPGALKRDWGGR
;
A
#
# COMPACT_ATOMS: atom_id res chain seq x y z
N MET A 1 9.36 23.44 -6.50
CA MET A 1 8.62 22.56 -5.58
C MET A 1 7.30 22.18 -6.26
N SER A 2 7.21 21.05 -6.97
CA SER A 2 5.92 20.68 -7.60
C SER A 2 5.63 19.18 -7.67
N ASP A 3 6.61 18.29 -7.81
CA ASP A 3 6.25 16.89 -8.11
C ASP A 3 5.95 16.02 -6.88
N LEU A 4 6.49 16.39 -5.71
CA LEU A 4 6.33 15.63 -4.47
C LEU A 4 4.93 15.80 -3.83
N GLU A 5 4.37 17.01 -3.86
CA GLU A 5 3.06 17.31 -3.26
C GLU A 5 1.91 16.66 -4.06
N HIS A 6 2.01 16.70 -5.39
CA HIS A 6 1.06 16.02 -6.28
C HIS A 6 1.13 14.48 -6.16
N SER A 7 2.30 13.93 -5.82
CA SER A 7 2.47 12.48 -5.61
C SER A 7 1.85 11.99 -4.30
N GLY A 8 1.87 12.83 -3.25
CA GLY A 8 1.30 12.51 -1.94
C GLY A 8 -0.23 12.45 -1.97
N THR A 9 -0.85 13.45 -2.62
CA THR A 9 -2.31 13.53 -2.79
C THR A 9 -2.83 12.41 -3.69
N ALA A 10 -2.18 12.13 -4.82
CA ALA A 10 -2.55 11.04 -5.72
C ALA A 10 -2.50 9.66 -5.03
N ARG A 11 -1.49 9.43 -4.18
CA ARG A 11 -1.38 8.19 -3.40
C ARG A 11 -2.45 8.07 -2.32
N ALA A 12 -2.78 9.17 -1.65
CA ALA A 12 -3.87 9.20 -0.67
C ALA A 12 -5.22 8.88 -1.34
N HIS A 13 -5.55 9.53 -2.46
CA HIS A 13 -6.77 9.27 -3.22
C HIS A 13 -6.86 7.83 -3.74
N ALA A 14 -5.76 7.27 -4.25
CA ALA A 14 -5.71 5.87 -4.65
C ALA A 14 -5.97 4.93 -3.46
N SER A 15 -5.43 5.25 -2.28
CA SER A 15 -5.60 4.45 -1.07
C SER A 15 -7.05 4.48 -0.56
N ASP A 16 -7.69 5.66 -0.58
CA ASP A 16 -9.11 5.81 -0.21
C ASP A 16 -10.02 5.01 -1.14
N LEU A 17 -9.77 5.07 -2.45
CA LEU A 17 -10.53 4.28 -3.44
C LEU A 17 -10.38 2.78 -3.21
N VAL A 18 -9.18 2.31 -2.85
CA VAL A 18 -8.94 0.89 -2.52
C VAL A 18 -9.64 0.48 -1.23
N ARG A 19 -9.64 1.34 -0.20
CA ARG A 19 -10.36 1.09 1.06
C ARG A 19 -11.86 0.97 0.78
N ASN A 20 -12.44 1.95 0.09
CA ASN A 20 -13.87 1.95 -0.24
C ASN A 20 -14.26 0.74 -1.09
N ALA A 21 -13.41 0.32 -2.04
CA ALA A 21 -13.67 -0.88 -2.83
C ALA A 21 -13.68 -2.16 -1.98
N ARG A 22 -12.81 -2.25 -0.97
CA ARG A 22 -12.79 -3.38 -0.03
C ARG A 22 -14.05 -3.41 0.82
N ASP A 23 -14.48 -2.26 1.32
CA ASP A 23 -15.69 -2.13 2.13
C ASP A 23 -16.93 -2.48 1.32
N ASN A 24 -17.03 -2.03 0.06
CA ASN A 24 -18.11 -2.40 -0.86
C ASN A 24 -18.13 -3.90 -1.16
N LYS A 25 -16.97 -4.56 -1.32
CA LYS A 25 -16.92 -6.03 -1.49
C LYS A 25 -17.32 -6.78 -0.23
N ARG A 26 -17.07 -6.22 0.95
CA ARG A 26 -17.55 -6.79 2.22
C ARG A 26 -19.07 -6.65 2.35
N ALA A 27 -19.60 -5.45 2.11
CA ALA A 27 -21.04 -5.20 2.11
C ALA A 27 -21.78 -6.07 1.07
N ALA A 28 -21.21 -6.28 -0.12
CA ALA A 28 -21.77 -7.18 -1.12
C ALA A 28 -21.93 -8.63 -0.60
N ARG A 29 -20.96 -9.13 0.20
CA ARG A 29 -21.08 -10.46 0.84
C ARG A 29 -22.19 -10.50 1.88
N GLU A 30 -22.34 -9.42 2.66
CA GLU A 30 -23.43 -9.28 3.62
C GLU A 30 -24.80 -9.27 2.91
N LEU A 31 -24.90 -8.62 1.74
CA LEU A 31 -26.11 -8.65 0.91
C LEU A 31 -26.40 -10.01 0.29
N ASP A 32 -25.38 -10.80 -0.07
CA ASP A 32 -25.59 -12.19 -0.50
C ASP A 32 -26.26 -13.00 0.62
N HIS A 33 -25.83 -12.80 1.88
CA HIS A 33 -26.44 -13.47 3.04
C HIS A 33 -27.89 -13.04 3.29
N LEU A 34 -28.29 -11.88 2.79
CA LEU A 34 -29.66 -11.36 2.86
C LEU A 34 -30.49 -11.69 1.61
N ASN A 35 -29.97 -12.52 0.68
CA ASN A 35 -30.62 -12.84 -0.59
C ASN A 35 -30.97 -11.60 -1.45
N LEU A 36 -30.09 -10.59 -1.46
CA LEU A 36 -30.19 -9.39 -2.29
C LEU A 36 -29.12 -9.37 -3.41
N PRO A 37 -29.16 -10.31 -4.38
CA PRO A 37 -28.07 -10.55 -5.32
C PRO A 37 -27.85 -9.42 -6.33
N GLU A 38 -28.92 -8.70 -6.72
CA GLU A 38 -28.83 -7.58 -7.65
C GLU A 38 -28.02 -6.42 -7.04
N LEU A 39 -28.36 -6.04 -5.80
CA LEU A 39 -27.65 -5.00 -5.07
C LEU A 39 -26.21 -5.41 -4.74
N ALA A 40 -25.99 -6.69 -4.39
CA ALA A 40 -24.65 -7.23 -4.19
C ALA A 40 -23.80 -7.11 -5.47
N ASN A 41 -24.38 -7.39 -6.64
CA ASN A 41 -23.72 -7.25 -7.93
C ASN A 41 -23.38 -5.80 -8.26
N ASP A 42 -24.28 -4.87 -7.97
CA ASP A 42 -24.03 -3.45 -8.20
C ASP A 42 -22.90 -2.92 -7.32
N LEU A 43 -22.84 -3.33 -6.04
CA LEU A 43 -21.71 -3.01 -5.17
C LEU A 43 -20.38 -3.58 -5.66
N ARG A 44 -20.37 -4.80 -6.22
CA ARG A 44 -19.16 -5.39 -6.81
C ARG A 44 -18.69 -4.60 -8.03
N LYS A 45 -19.60 -4.26 -8.95
CA LYS A 45 -19.29 -3.42 -10.12
C LYS A 45 -18.74 -2.06 -9.70
N PHE A 46 -19.34 -1.46 -8.68
CA PHE A 46 -18.89 -0.18 -8.15
C PHE A 46 -17.50 -0.28 -7.52
N ALA A 47 -17.24 -1.32 -6.73
CA ALA A 47 -15.92 -1.59 -6.17
C ALA A 47 -14.86 -1.79 -7.26
N ASP A 48 -15.18 -2.51 -8.33
CA ASP A 48 -14.25 -2.72 -9.44
C ASP A 48 -13.98 -1.42 -10.20
N ASN A 49 -14.98 -0.55 -10.35
CA ASN A 49 -14.77 0.80 -10.89
C ASN A 49 -13.86 1.65 -10.00
N GLN A 50 -14.01 1.60 -8.68
CA GLN A 50 -13.11 2.28 -7.73
C GLN A 50 -11.67 1.76 -7.83
N LEU A 51 -11.47 0.44 -7.97
CA LEU A 51 -10.14 -0.14 -8.20
C LEU A 51 -9.55 0.29 -9.55
N ARG A 52 -10.36 0.43 -10.59
CA ARG A 52 -9.92 0.97 -11.89
C ARG A 52 -9.49 2.43 -11.76
N MET A 53 -10.27 3.26 -11.07
CA MET A 53 -9.93 4.66 -10.81
C MET A 53 -8.65 4.76 -9.97
N ALA A 54 -8.49 3.96 -8.92
CA ALA A 54 -7.28 3.94 -8.10
C ALA A 54 -6.02 3.68 -8.93
N ARG A 55 -6.10 2.80 -9.94
CA ARG A 55 -4.99 2.54 -10.88
C ARG A 55 -4.66 3.73 -11.79
N MET A 56 -5.63 4.60 -12.08
CA MET A 56 -5.37 5.82 -12.86
C MET A 56 -4.67 6.88 -12.02
N TRP A 57 -4.95 6.94 -10.72
CA TRP A 57 -4.28 7.82 -9.76
C TRP A 57 -2.86 7.38 -9.42
N LEU A 58 -2.58 6.07 -9.51
CA LEU A 58 -1.22 5.57 -9.40
C LEU A 58 -0.49 5.85 -10.73
N PRO A 59 0.74 6.42 -10.69
CA PRO A 59 1.50 6.67 -11.90
C PRO A 59 1.64 5.36 -12.69
N ARG A 60 1.13 5.35 -13.93
CA ARG A 60 1.30 4.25 -14.87
C ARG A 60 2.81 4.04 -15.04
N ARG A 61 3.35 2.98 -14.47
CA ARG A 61 4.73 2.57 -14.76
C ARG A 61 4.74 2.10 -16.22
N GLY A 62 5.08 3.01 -17.13
CA GLY A 62 5.27 2.72 -18.54
C GLY A 62 6.23 1.54 -18.69
N ASN A 63 5.89 0.65 -19.63
CA ASN A 63 6.63 -0.49 -20.13
C ASN A 63 8.04 -0.73 -19.55
N GLY A 64 8.21 -1.92 -18.97
CA GLY A 64 9.51 -2.54 -18.71
C GLY A 64 9.91 -2.53 -17.24
N TYR A 65 9.84 -3.70 -16.61
CA TYR A 65 10.69 -4.11 -15.48
C TYR A 65 11.22 -3.01 -14.54
N PHE A 66 10.41 -2.54 -13.59
CA PHE A 66 10.97 -1.86 -12.41
C PHE A 66 10.32 -2.34 -11.11
N GLY A 67 10.36 -3.65 -10.86
CA GLY A 67 10.50 -4.13 -9.48
C GLY A 67 11.85 -3.67 -8.90
N GLY A 68 12.91 -3.70 -9.74
CA GLY A 68 14.29 -3.43 -9.38
C GLY A 68 14.53 -2.11 -8.66
N VAL A 69 14.28 -0.94 -9.24
CA VAL A 69 14.80 0.34 -8.68
C VAL A 69 14.09 0.80 -7.40
N TRP A 70 12.78 0.60 -7.28
CA TRP A 70 12.08 0.95 -6.04
C TRP A 70 12.35 -0.07 -4.93
N GLN A 71 12.45 -1.37 -5.24
CA GLN A 71 12.93 -2.36 -4.29
C GLN A 71 14.41 -2.14 -3.94
N LEU A 72 15.26 -1.71 -4.87
CA LEU A 72 16.67 -1.38 -4.65
C LEU A 72 16.83 -0.15 -3.76
N ARG A 73 16.01 0.89 -3.94
CA ARG A 73 16.00 2.04 -3.03
C ARG A 73 15.48 1.65 -1.64
N MET A 74 14.48 0.78 -1.56
CA MET A 74 14.01 0.28 -0.26
C MET A 74 15.01 -0.68 0.41
N LEU A 75 15.74 -1.48 -0.38
CA LEU A 75 16.83 -2.34 0.10
C LEU A 75 18.03 -1.51 0.52
N GLN A 76 18.42 -0.49 -0.24
CA GLN A 76 19.44 0.49 0.17
C GLN A 76 19.01 1.21 1.43
N GLY A 77 17.76 1.68 1.55
CA GLY A 77 17.22 2.32 2.76
C GLY A 77 17.11 1.37 3.97
N ARG A 78 17.04 0.05 3.74
CA ARG A 78 17.11 -0.98 4.79
C ARG A 78 18.54 -1.33 5.18
N LEU A 79 19.47 -1.35 4.23
CA LEU A 79 20.90 -1.64 4.44
C LEU A 79 21.69 -0.42 4.95
N SER A 80 21.18 0.79 4.76
CA SER A 80 21.77 2.02 5.30
C SER A 80 21.24 2.40 6.69
N LYS A 81 20.41 1.54 7.31
CA LYS A 81 20.21 1.61 8.76
C LYS A 81 21.49 1.12 9.43
N PRO A 82 22.20 1.94 10.22
CA PRO A 82 23.27 1.42 11.06
C PRO A 82 22.67 0.37 11.99
N LEU A 83 23.35 -0.78 12.11
CA LEU A 83 23.16 -1.73 13.20
C LEU A 83 23.60 -1.04 14.50
N THR A 84 22.80 -0.10 14.99
CA THR A 84 22.91 0.42 16.35
C THR A 84 21.63 0.05 17.07
N ALA A 85 21.52 -1.25 17.39
CA ALA A 85 20.73 -1.66 18.54
C ALA A 85 21.48 -1.20 19.81
N PRO A 86 20.81 -0.55 20.78
CA PRO A 86 21.43 -0.01 21.97
C PRO A 86 21.59 -1.12 23.03
N GLY A 87 22.81 -1.29 23.55
CA GLY A 87 23.07 -2.02 24.80
C GLY A 87 23.79 -3.35 24.68
N ALA A 88 25.12 -3.32 24.65
CA ALA A 88 25.98 -4.43 25.09
C ALA A 88 27.36 -3.90 25.54
N LEU A 89 27.38 -2.91 26.44
CA LEU A 89 28.58 -2.54 27.19
C LEU A 89 28.31 -2.77 28.68
N LYS A 90 28.43 -4.03 29.11
CA LYS A 90 28.80 -4.39 30.47
C LYS A 90 29.11 -5.89 30.53
N ARG A 91 30.39 -6.22 30.49
CA ARG A 91 30.93 -7.34 31.26
C ARG A 91 32.42 -7.12 31.47
N ASP A 92 32.65 -6.54 32.64
CA ASP A 92 33.84 -6.60 33.46
C ASP A 92 34.50 -8.00 33.42
N TRP A 93 35.79 -8.04 33.10
CA TRP A 93 36.71 -9.12 33.48
C TRP A 93 38.12 -8.53 33.59
N GLY A 94 38.47 -8.13 34.80
CA GLY A 94 39.84 -7.85 35.19
C GLY A 94 40.72 -9.10 35.30
N GLY A 95 42.02 -8.87 35.43
CA GLY A 95 43.07 -9.86 35.69
C GLY A 95 43.68 -10.39 34.39
N ARG A 96 44.98 -10.27 34.12
CA ARG A 96 46.14 -10.22 35.01
C ARG A 96 47.32 -9.59 34.27
#